data_AF-I0IFQ2-F1
#
_entry.id   AF-I0IFQ2-F1
#
_cell.length_a   1.000
_cell.length_b   1.000
_cell.length_c   1.000
_cell.angle_alpha   90.00
_cell.angle_beta   90.00
_cell.angle_gamma   90.00
#
_symmetry.space_group_name_H-M   'P 1'
#
loop_
_entity.id
_entity.type
_entity.pdbx_description
1 polymer ?
#
loop_
_entity_poly.entity_id
_entity_poly.type
_entity_poly.pdbx_seq_one_letter_code
_entity_poly.pdbx_strand_id
1 'polypeptide(L)'
;MSEQQFQAEIDALMCKIAQLPERERGALGDAAEQTRQRHASLRDTVAQLQESLDHLRLSVKYLVFDLEATRRENRLLRRLIETDNGPDDEASTTD
;
A
#
# COMPACT_ATOMS: atom_id res chain seq x y z
N MET A 1 3.36 -6.68 20.71
CA MET A 1 2.15 -6.77 21.54
C MET A 1 0.95 -6.94 20.63
N SER A 2 0.02 -7.83 20.98
CA SER A 2 -1.26 -7.94 20.26
C SER A 2 -2.27 -6.92 20.80
N GLU A 3 -3.28 -6.59 19.99
CA GLU A 3 -4.42 -5.74 20.40
C GLU A 3 -5.03 -6.19 21.74
N GLN A 4 -5.22 -7.50 21.86
CA GLN A 4 -5.83 -8.11 23.04
C GLN A 4 -4.96 -7.93 24.30
N GLN A 5 -3.63 -7.97 24.15
CA GLN A 5 -2.70 -7.70 25.25
C GLN A 5 -2.75 -6.23 25.66
N PHE A 6 -2.72 -5.31 24.69
CA PHE A 6 -2.80 -3.87 24.97
C PHE A 6 -4.11 -3.50 25.66
N GLN A 7 -5.25 -4.02 25.17
CA GLN A 7 -6.56 -3.75 25.75
C GLN A 7 -6.65 -4.30 27.18
N ALA A 8 -6.16 -5.53 27.42
CA ALA A 8 -6.15 -6.12 28.75
C ALA A 8 -5.28 -5.32 29.74
N GLU A 9 -4.14 -4.78 29.29
CA GLU A 9 -3.28 -3.93 30.11
C GLU A 9 -3.91 -2.57 30.43
N ILE A 10 -4.56 -1.94 29.44
CA ILE A 10 -5.30 -0.69 29.63
C ILE A 10 -6.47 -0.90 30.60
N ASP A 11 -7.23 -1.97 30.44
CA ASP A 11 -8.36 -2.27 31.34
C ASP A 11 -7.88 -2.54 32.77
N ALA A 12 -6.77 -3.29 32.92
CA ALA A 12 -6.13 -3.50 34.22
C ALA A 12 -5.61 -2.18 34.83
N LEU A 13 -5.08 -1.26 34.02
CA LEU A 13 -4.64 0.05 34.46
C LEU A 13 -5.82 0.92 34.92
N MET A 14 -6.93 0.92 34.18
CA MET A 14 -8.15 1.64 34.54
C MET A 14 -8.75 1.11 35.86
N CYS A 15 -8.76 -0.20 36.08
CA CYS A 15 -9.17 -0.78 37.36
C CYS A 15 -8.30 -0.31 38.53
N LYS A 16 -6.98 -0.18 38.33
CA LYS A 16 -6.06 0.35 39.36
C LYS A 16 -6.30 1.84 39.61
N ILE A 17 -6.53 2.62 38.57
CA ILE A 17 -6.88 4.05 38.69
C ILE A 17 -8.17 4.23 39.52
N ALA A 18 -9.17 3.36 39.35
CA ALA A 18 -10.41 3.42 40.11
C ALA A 18 -10.22 3.21 41.63
N GLN A 19 -9.16 2.52 42.05
CA GLN A 19 -8.85 2.22 43.46
C GLN A 19 -8.05 3.34 44.16
N LEU A 20 -7.48 4.30 43.41
CA LEU A 20 -6.70 5.42 43.96
C LEU A 20 -7.60 6.48 44.62
N PRO A 21 -7.09 7.32 45.56
CA PRO A 21 -7.84 8.44 46.14
C PRO A 21 -8.29 9.47 45.08
N GLU A 22 -9.45 10.11 45.27
CA GLU A 22 -10.09 11.00 44.28
C GLU A 22 -9.19 12.14 43.76
N ARG A 23 -8.24 12.62 44.57
CA ARG A 23 -7.31 13.70 44.20
C ARG A 23 -6.37 13.35 43.05
N GLU A 24 -6.06 12.07 42.84
CA GLU A 24 -5.11 11.62 41.80
C GLU A 24 -5.83 10.92 40.62
N ARG A 25 -7.12 10.62 40.78
CA ARG A 25 -7.91 9.83 39.83
C ARG A 25 -8.15 10.51 38.49
N GLY A 26 -8.40 11.83 38.49
CA GLY A 26 -8.77 12.58 37.30
C GLY A 26 -7.68 12.63 36.22
N ALA A 27 -6.50 13.15 36.57
CA ALA A 27 -5.40 13.33 35.61
C ALA A 27 -4.88 12.00 35.04
N LEU A 28 -4.83 10.94 35.84
CA LEU A 28 -4.43 9.60 35.40
C LEU A 28 -5.49 8.95 34.51
N GLY A 29 -6.77 9.11 34.83
CA GLY A 29 -7.88 8.64 33.98
C GLY A 29 -7.87 9.32 32.61
N ASP A 30 -7.71 10.64 32.59
CA ASP A 30 -7.65 11.42 31.34
C ASP A 30 -6.44 11.02 30.47
N ALA A 31 -5.27 10.79 31.09
CA ALA A 31 -4.08 10.34 30.39
C ALA A 31 -4.21 8.92 29.81
N ALA A 32 -4.86 8.01 30.54
CA ALA A 32 -5.14 6.65 30.08
C ALA A 32 -6.14 6.65 28.91
N GLU A 33 -7.20 7.45 29.02
CA GLU A 33 -8.19 7.65 27.94
C GLU A 33 -7.54 8.20 26.68
N GLN A 34 -6.71 9.25 26.84
CA GLN A 34 -6.03 9.89 25.72
C GLN A 34 -5.04 8.94 25.05
N THR A 35 -4.35 8.10 25.83
CA THR A 35 -3.47 7.05 25.30
C THR A 35 -4.25 6.02 24.47
N ARG A 36 -5.40 5.57 24.99
CA ARG A 36 -6.28 4.62 24.28
C ARG A 36 -6.79 5.20 22.96
N GLN A 37 -7.25 6.45 22.97
CA GLN A 37 -7.73 7.13 21.77
C GLN A 37 -6.62 7.31 20.72
N ARG A 38 -5.42 7.76 21.14
CA ARG A 38 -4.27 7.88 20.23
C ARG A 38 -3.88 6.54 19.62
N HIS A 39 -3.88 5.48 20.42
CA HIS A 39 -3.57 4.13 19.92
C HIS A 39 -4.60 3.67 18.88
N ALA A 40 -5.89 3.91 19.13
CA ALA A 40 -6.95 3.60 18.16
C ALA A 40 -6.76 4.39 16.84
N SER A 41 -6.55 5.72 16.92
CA SER A 41 -6.34 6.54 15.72
C SER A 41 -5.09 6.15 14.93
N LEU A 42 -3.99 5.80 15.62
CA LEU A 42 -2.79 5.30 14.96
C LEU A 42 -3.06 3.99 14.23
N ARG A 43 -3.84 3.08 14.83
CA ARG A 43 -4.20 1.82 14.20
C ARG A 43 -5.02 2.03 12.93
N ASP A 44 -6.02 2.91 12.98
CA ASP A 44 -6.86 3.24 11.83
C ASP A 44 -6.02 3.86 10.70
N THR A 45 -5.08 4.74 11.06
CA THR A 45 -4.16 5.35 10.09
C THR A 45 -3.25 4.31 9.45
N VAL A 46 -2.70 3.37 10.23
CA VAL A 46 -1.87 2.28 9.70
C VAL A 46 -2.67 1.36 8.78
N ALA A 47 -3.92 1.04 9.13
CA ALA A 47 -4.80 0.24 8.29
C ALA A 47 -5.08 0.92 6.94
N GLN A 48 -5.39 2.23 6.95
CA GLN A 48 -5.58 3.02 5.73
C GLN A 48 -4.32 3.10 4.87
N LEU A 49 -3.14 3.22 5.48
CA LEU A 49 -1.86 3.20 4.77
C LEU A 49 -1.60 1.83 4.11
N GLN A 50 -1.93 0.74 4.80
CA GLN A 50 -1.82 -0.61 4.24
C GLN A 50 -2.73 -0.78 3.03
N GLU A 51 -4.00 -0.37 3.12
CA GLU A 51 -4.94 -0.42 2.00
C GLU A 51 -4.46 0.43 0.81
N SER A 52 -3.93 1.63 1.08
CA SER A 52 -3.36 2.50 0.05
C SER A 52 -2.14 1.88 -0.63
N LEU A 53 -1.27 1.21 0.12
CA LEU A 53 -0.12 0.49 -0.41
C LEU A 53 -0.52 -0.72 -1.24
N ASP A 54 -1.55 -1.46 -0.82
CA ASP A 54 -2.09 -2.59 -1.59
C ASP A 54 -2.72 -2.12 -2.90
N HIS A 55 -3.45 -1.01 -2.86
CA HIS A 55 -3.97 -0.36 -4.07
C HIS A 55 -2.83 0.07 -5.00
N LEU A 56 -1.81 0.78 -4.47
CA LEU A 56 -0.66 1.22 -5.25
C LEU A 56 0.08 0.02 -5.87
N ARG A 57 0.29 -1.05 -5.10
CA ARG A 57 0.93 -2.28 -5.57
C ARG A 57 0.17 -2.89 -6.75
N LEU A 58 -1.15 -2.91 -6.70
CA LEU A 58 -1.98 -3.41 -7.79
C LEU A 58 -1.86 -2.51 -9.03
N SER A 59 -1.93 -1.19 -8.84
CA SER A 59 -1.78 -0.20 -9.91
C SER A 59 -0.42 -0.32 -10.62
N VAL A 60 0.66 -0.51 -9.87
CA VAL A 60 1.99 -0.77 -10.45
C VAL A 60 2.01 -2.08 -11.26
N LYS A 61 1.37 -3.14 -10.76
CA LYS A 61 1.25 -4.41 -11.51
C LYS A 61 0.58 -4.21 -12.87
N TYR A 62 -0.51 -3.45 -12.92
CA TYR A 62 -1.19 -3.14 -14.18
C TYR A 62 -0.33 -2.27 -15.11
N LEU A 63 0.31 -1.23 -14.60
CA LEU A 63 1.19 -0.38 -15.40
C LEU A 63 2.34 -1.17 -16.04
N VAL A 64 2.96 -2.07 -15.28
CA VAL A 64 4.04 -2.93 -15.81
C VAL A 64 3.50 -3.90 -16.86
N PHE A 65 2.32 -4.48 -16.63
CA PHE A 65 1.68 -5.38 -17.59
C PHE A 65 1.36 -4.67 -18.92
N ASP A 66 0.74 -3.50 -18.86
CA ASP A 66 0.40 -2.70 -20.04
C ASP A 66 1.66 -2.24 -20.79
N LEU A 67 2.71 -1.86 -20.05
CA LEU A 67 4.01 -1.51 -20.62
C LEU A 67 4.67 -2.71 -21.34
N GLU A 68 4.55 -3.92 -20.81
CA GLU A 68 5.02 -5.11 -21.52
C GLU A 68 4.18 -5.40 -22.78
N ALA A 69 2.87 -5.28 -22.71
CA ALA A 69 1.99 -5.49 -23.85
C ALA A 69 2.33 -4.55 -25.01
N THR A 70 2.45 -3.25 -24.73
CA THR A 70 2.85 -2.23 -25.73
C THR A 70 4.26 -2.45 -26.26
N ARG A 71 5.22 -2.90 -25.44
CA ARG A 71 6.58 -3.27 -25.90
C ARG A 71 6.60 -4.51 -26.79
N ARG A 72 5.70 -5.48 -26.58
CA ARG A 72 5.59 -6.66 -27.44
C ARG A 72 4.95 -6.28 -28.77
N GLU A 73 3.88 -5.50 -28.74
CA GLU A 73 3.20 -4.99 -29.92
C GLU A 73 4.14 -4.15 -30.79
N ASN A 74 4.88 -3.19 -30.21
CA ASN A 74 5.82 -2.37 -30.96
C ASN A 74 6.90 -3.21 -31.66
N ARG A 75 7.40 -4.27 -31.00
CA ARG A 75 8.36 -5.21 -31.60
C ARG A 75 7.74 -6.00 -32.75
N LEU A 76 6.48 -6.44 -32.62
CA LEU A 76 5.77 -7.13 -33.70
C LEU A 76 5.58 -6.21 -34.92
N LEU A 77 5.13 -4.97 -34.68
CA LEU A 77 4.92 -3.97 -35.75
C LEU A 77 6.21 -3.65 -36.49
N ARG A 78 7.34 -3.47 -35.79
CA ARG A 78 8.65 -3.25 -36.42
C ARG A 78 9.07 -4.40 -37.31
N ARG A 79 8.90 -5.64 -36.84
CA ARG A 79 9.20 -6.83 -37.64
C ARG A 79 8.36 -6.89 -38.91
N LEU A 80 7.06 -6.58 -38.82
CA LEU A 80 6.18 -6.54 -39.99
C LEU A 80 6.68 -5.53 -41.03
N ILE A 81 7.04 -4.32 -40.60
CA ILE A 81 7.59 -3.28 -41.47
C ILE A 81 8.93 -3.72 -42.08
N GLU A 82 9.81 -4.38 -41.32
CA GLU A 82 11.08 -4.90 -41.83
C GLU A 82 10.87 -5.98 -42.91
N THR A 83 9.90 -6.88 -42.72
CA THR A 83 9.55 -7.89 -43.75
C THR A 83 8.84 -7.32 -44.96
N ASP A 84 8.09 -6.24 -44.82
CA ASP A 84 7.37 -5.58 -45.92
C ASP A 84 8.32 -4.72 -46.78
N ASN A 85 9.45 -4.27 -46.22
CA ASN A 85 10.42 -3.39 -46.88
C ASN A 85 11.70 -4.09 -47.38
N GLY A 86 11.71 -5.41 -47.66
CA GLY A 86 12.85 -6.02 -48.35
C GLY A 86 12.57 -7.35 -49.05
N PRO A 87 13.25 -7.70 -50.18
CA PRO A 87 14.06 -6.91 -51.09
C PRO A 87 13.42 -6.86 -52.50
N ASP A 88 12.63 -5.83 -52.81
CA ASP A 88 12.18 -5.56 -54.19
C ASP A 88 13.12 -4.58 -54.95
N ASP A 89 14.26 -4.21 -54.35
CA ASP A 89 15.17 -3.17 -54.88
C ASP A 89 16.44 -3.69 -55.57
N GLU A 90 16.66 -5.01 -55.68
CA GLU A 90 17.87 -5.57 -56.34
C GLU A 90 17.64 -6.22 -57.72
N ALA A 91 16.42 -6.23 -58.27
CA ALA A 91 16.11 -6.92 -59.53
C ALA A 91 15.95 -6.01 -60.77
N SER A 92 16.20 -4.69 -60.67
CA SER A 92 15.90 -3.73 -61.75
C SER A 92 17.12 -2.96 -62.32
N THR A 93 18.36 -3.31 -61.93
CA THR A 93 19.58 -2.67 -62.48
C THR A 93 20.54 -3.67 -63.12
N THR A 94 20.03 -4.61 -63.92
CA THR A 94 20.86 -5.36 -64.89
C THR A 94 20.02 -5.81 -66.08
N ASP A 95 19.80 -4.89 -67.03
CA ASP A 95 19.78 -5.18 -68.47
C ASP A 95 19.98 -3.88 -69.27
#